data_AF-A0A9D1JUE6-F1
#
_entry.id   AF-A0A9D1JUE6-F1
#
_cell.length_a   1.000
_cell.length_b   1.000
_cell.length_c   1.000
_cell.angle_alpha   90.00
_cell.angle_beta   90.00
_cell.angle_gamma   90.00
#
_symmetry.space_group_name_H-M   'P 1'
#
loop_
_entity.id
_entity.type
_entity.pdbx_description
1 polymer ?
#
loop_
_entity_poly.entity_id
_entity_poly.type
_entity_poly.pdbx_seq_one_letter_code
_entity_poly.pdbx_strand_id
1 'polypeptide(L)'
;MNKQLTWFLVAIIWAMVAVINSVQHRSPYLVTYNVLAAILFAALGLLQPYCRKRGSEGKKMFNRIALIATGLLLLLVGLFLR
;
A
#
# COMPACT_ATOMS: atom_id res chain seq x y z
N MET A 1 -17.17 9.45 -6.27
CA MET A 1 -16.42 8.18 -6.39
C MET A 1 -15.95 7.72 -5.01
N ASN A 2 -16.30 6.48 -4.63
CA ASN A 2 -16.04 5.92 -3.30
C ASN A 2 -14.52 5.77 -3.06
N LYS A 3 -13.94 6.61 -2.19
CA LYS A 3 -12.50 6.59 -1.84
C LYS A 3 -12.01 5.24 -1.28
N GLN A 4 -12.92 4.34 -0.91
CA GLN A 4 -12.60 2.96 -0.54
C GLN A 4 -12.04 2.14 -1.69
N LEU A 5 -12.56 2.34 -2.90
CA LEU A 5 -12.08 1.63 -4.08
C LEU A 5 -10.66 2.07 -4.44
N THR A 6 -10.26 3.30 -4.10
CA THR A 6 -8.95 3.83 -4.47
C THR A 6 -7.80 3.00 -3.90
N TRP A 7 -7.85 2.57 -2.63
CA TRP A 7 -6.76 1.80 -2.04
C TRP A 7 -6.70 0.36 -2.53
N PHE A 8 -7.86 -0.26 -2.78
CA PHE A 8 -7.91 -1.59 -3.39
C PHE A 8 -7.39 -1.57 -4.84
N LEU A 9 -7.72 -0.53 -5.62
CA LEU A 9 -7.18 -0.35 -6.96
C LEU A 9 -5.67 -0.19 -6.93
N VAL A 10 -5.14 0.63 -6.02
CA VAL A 10 -3.69 0.78 -5.85
C VAL A 10 -3.05 -0.56 -5.44
N ALA A 11 -3.64 -1.32 -4.51
CA ALA A 11 -3.15 -2.64 -4.13
C ALA A 11 -3.07 -3.60 -5.32
N ILE A 12 -4.11 -3.64 -6.16
CA ILE A 12 -4.16 -4.47 -7.38
C ILE A 12 -3.05 -4.06 -8.36
N ILE A 13 -2.83 -2.76 -8.57
CA ILE A 13 -1.76 -2.27 -9.45
C ILE A 13 -0.40 -2.77 -8.95
N TRP A 14 -0.11 -2.61 -7.65
CA TRP A 14 1.16 -3.07 -7.07
C TRP A 14 1.31 -4.60 -7.13
N ALA A 15 0.21 -5.36 -6.98
CA ALA A 15 0.23 -6.81 -7.15
C ALA A 15 0.54 -7.21 -8.61
N MET A 16 -0.05 -6.53 -9.60
CA MET A 16 0.28 -6.77 -11.01
C MET A 16 1.73 -6.44 -11.31
N VAL A 17 2.25 -5.33 -10.78
CA VAL A 17 3.66 -4.95 -10.94
C VAL A 17 4.58 -6.00 -10.31
N ALA A 18 4.23 -6.58 -9.16
CA ALA A 18 4.98 -7.69 -8.58
C ALA A 18 5.03 -8.91 -9.52
N VAL A 19 3.89 -9.29 -10.11
CA VAL A 19 3.79 -10.41 -11.06
C VAL A 19 4.65 -10.14 -12.29
N ILE A 20 4.54 -8.95 -12.90
CA ILE A 20 5.33 -8.58 -14.07
C ILE A 20 6.83 -8.65 -13.76
N ASN A 21 7.24 -8.13 -12.60
CA ASN A 21 8.65 -8.16 -12.19
C ASN A 21 9.15 -9.58 -11.91
N SER A 22 8.29 -10.46 -11.39
CA SER A 22 8.60 -11.89 -11.20
C SER A 22 8.79 -12.59 -12.55
N VAL A 23 7.87 -12.37 -13.49
CA VAL A 23 7.92 -12.96 -14.85
C VAL A 23 9.13 -12.44 -15.64
N GLN A 24 9.51 -11.18 -15.45
CA GLN A 24 10.69 -10.58 -16.09
C GLN A 24 12.02 -10.95 -15.38
N HIS A 25 11.99 -11.83 -14.37
CA HIS A 25 13.17 -12.19 -13.57
C HIS A 25 13.93 -10.98 -13.03
N ARG A 26 13.20 -9.91 -12.66
CA ARG A 26 13.78 -8.75 -11.98
C ARG A 26 14.25 -9.14 -10.59
N SER A 27 15.04 -8.27 -9.98
CA SER A 27 15.58 -8.45 -8.63
C SER A 27 14.49 -8.95 -7.66
N PRO A 28 14.76 -10.02 -6.89
CA PRO A 28 13.79 -10.55 -5.92
C PRO A 28 13.40 -9.50 -4.88
N TYR A 29 14.31 -8.57 -4.54
CA TYR A 29 14.03 -7.44 -3.66
C TYR A 29 12.93 -6.53 -4.21
N LEU A 30 12.93 -6.30 -5.52
CA LEU A 30 11.93 -5.49 -6.20
C LEU A 30 10.58 -6.20 -6.22
N VAL A 31 10.55 -7.51 -6.44
CA VAL A 31 9.31 -8.31 -6.36
C VAL A 31 8.75 -8.28 -4.93
N THR A 32 9.57 -8.55 -3.91
CA THR A 32 9.16 -8.52 -2.50
C THR A 32 8.64 -7.15 -2.08
N TYR A 33 9.30 -6.07 -2.52
CA TYR A 33 8.83 -4.70 -2.27
C TYR A 33 7.43 -4.45 -2.84
N ASN A 34 7.18 -4.85 -4.10
CA ASN A 34 5.87 -4.68 -4.73
C ASN A 34 4.77 -5.51 -4.03
N VAL A 35 5.09 -6.73 -3.58
CA VAL A 35 4.16 -7.57 -2.81
C VAL A 35 3.83 -6.91 -1.47
N LEU A 36 4.83 -6.40 -0.75
CA LEU A 36 4.64 -5.68 0.51
C LEU A 36 3.74 -4.44 0.32
N ALA A 37 3.99 -3.66 -0.73
CA ALA A 37 3.17 -2.50 -1.08
C ALA A 37 1.71 -2.90 -1.33
N ALA A 38 1.47 -3.97 -2.10
CA ALA A 38 0.13 -4.48 -2.36
C ALA A 38 -0.61 -4.88 -1.07
N ILE A 39 0.05 -5.61 -0.17
CA ILE A 39 -0.53 -6.02 1.13
C ILE A 39 -0.86 -4.81 1.99
N LEU A 40 0.04 -3.81 2.07
CA LEU A 40 -0.17 -2.58 2.83
C LEU A 40 -1.38 -1.79 2.33
N PHE A 41 -1.50 -1.60 1.01
CA PHE A 41 -2.64 -0.87 0.44
C PHE A 41 -3.95 -1.64 0.59
N ALA A 42 -3.94 -2.97 0.51
CA ALA A 42 -5.10 -3.80 0.80
C ALA A 42 -5.54 -3.65 2.27
N ALA A 43 -4.59 -3.66 3.21
CA ALA A 43 -4.86 -3.44 4.63
C ALA A 43 -5.46 -2.04 4.88
N LEU A 44 -4.96 -0.99 4.22
CA LEU A 44 -5.54 0.35 4.28
C LEU A 44 -6.98 0.38 3.72
N GLY A 45 -7.23 -0.31 2.62
CA GLY A 45 -8.57 -0.47 2.05
C GLY A 45 -9.56 -1.10 3.04
N LEU A 46 -9.10 -2.12 3.78
CA LEU A 46 -9.88 -2.78 4.84
C LEU A 46 -10.06 -1.90 6.08
N LEU A 47 -9.06 -1.10 6.46
CA LEU A 47 -9.11 -0.26 7.67
C LEU A 47 -10.01 0.97 7.48
N GLN A 48 -10.10 1.50 6.26
CA GLN A 48 -10.86 2.70 5.94
C GLN A 48 -12.34 2.67 6.37
N PRO A 49 -13.15 1.60 6.12
CA PRO A 49 -14.53 1.52 6.62
C PRO A 49 -14.60 1.60 8.14
N TYR A 50 -13.68 0.93 8.87
CA TYR A 50 -13.65 0.98 10.34
C TYR A 50 -13.36 2.38 10.86
N CYS A 51 -12.36 3.05 10.28
CA CYS A 51 -12.04 4.44 10.63
C CYS A 51 -13.17 5.41 10.28
N ARG A 52 -13.88 5.19 9.16
CA ARG A 52 -15.00 6.04 8.75
C ARG A 52 -16.20 5.96 9.72
N LYS A 53 -16.44 4.79 10.32
CA LYS A 53 -17.49 4.61 11.35
C LYS A 53 -17.24 5.42 12.63
N ARG A 54 -15.98 5.81 12.91
CA ARG A 54 -15.60 6.63 14.07
C ARG A 54 -15.62 8.15 13.81
N GLY A 55 -16.18 8.59 12.68
CA GLY A 55 -16.32 10.03 12.38
C GLY A 55 -14.99 10.76 12.14
N SER A 56 -14.86 11.98 12.67
CA SER A 56 -13.72 12.88 12.43
C SER A 56 -12.40 12.38 13.04
N GLU A 57 -12.47 11.82 14.24
CA GLU A 57 -11.35 11.18 14.96
C GLU A 57 -10.76 10.02 14.15
N GLY A 58 -11.63 9.12 13.68
CA GLY A 58 -11.20 7.97 12.86
C GLY A 58 -10.58 8.39 11.53
N LYS A 59 -11.08 9.46 10.90
CA LYS A 59 -10.47 10.03 9.69
C LYS A 59 -9.06 10.57 9.94
N LYS A 60 -8.83 11.27 11.05
CA LYS A 60 -7.48 11.75 11.43
C LYS A 60 -6.53 10.57 11.68
N MET A 61 -7.01 9.55 12.38
CA MET A 61 -6.23 8.34 12.66
C MET A 61 -5.87 7.59 11.38
N PHE A 62 -6.82 7.41 10.47
CA PHE A 62 -6.58 6.78 9.17
C PHE A 62 -5.52 7.53 8.35
N ASN A 63 -5.60 8.87 8.30
CA ASN A 63 -4.61 9.66 7.58
C ASN A 63 -3.21 9.50 8.17
N ARG A 64 -3.07 9.43 9.50
CA ARG A 64 -1.77 9.14 10.15
C ARG A 64 -1.25 7.76 9.78
N ILE A 65 -2.10 6.73 9.82
CA ILE A 65 -1.72 5.36 9.45
C ILE A 65 -1.29 5.29 7.98
N ALA A 66 -2.06 5.91 7.07
CA ALA A 66 -1.73 5.96 5.65
C ALA A 66 -0.42 6.70 5.39
N LEU A 67 -0.15 7.80 6.11
CA LEU A 67 1.10 8.54 6.02
C LEU A 67 2.29 7.69 6.48
N ILE A 68 2.17 7.00 7.62
CA ILE A 68 3.21 6.12 8.16
C ILE A 68 3.48 4.95 7.19
N ALA A 69 2.42 4.30 6.70
CA ALA A 69 2.53 3.20 5.74
C ALA A 69 3.25 3.63 4.45
N THR A 70 2.90 4.80 3.92
CA THR A 70 3.52 5.33 2.70
C THR A 70 4.97 5.78 2.95
N GLY A 71 5.25 6.38 4.11
CA GLY A 71 6.60 6.73 4.53
C GLY A 71 7.51 5.51 4.69
N LEU A 72 7.01 4.42 5.29
CA LEU A 72 7.72 3.14 5.39
C LEU A 72 8.07 2.56 4.02
N LEU A 73 7.13 2.59 3.08
CA LEU A 73 7.40 2.16 1.70
C LEU A 73 8.50 3.00 1.03
N LEU A 74 8.45 4.33 1.18
CA LEU A 74 9.48 5.22 0.64
C LEU A 74 10.87 4.98 1.27
N LEU A 75 10.93 4.73 2.57
CA LEU A 75 12.18 4.38 3.25
C LEU A 75 12.77 3.07 2.73
N LEU A 76 11.92 2.06 2.50
CA LEU A 76 12.34 0.79 1.91
C LEU A 76 12.88 0.97 0.49
N VAL A 77 12.31 1.86 -0.33
CA VAL A 77 12.86 2.19 -1.66
C VAL A 77 14.29 2.71 -1.55
N GLY A 78 14.56 3.63 -0.61
CA GLY A 78 15.91 4.15 -0.37
C GLY A 78 16.92 3.10 0.11
N LEU A 79 16.46 2.09 0.85
CA LEU A 79 17.29 0.95 1.27
C LEU A 79 17.58 -0.03 0.13
N PHE A 80 16.64 -0.23 -0.80
CA PHE A 80 16.82 -1.13 -1.95
C PHE A 80 17.52 -0.49 -3.16
N LEU A 81 17.66 0.84 -3.19
CA LEU A 81 18.40 1.59 -4.22
C LEU A 81 19.89 1.77 -3.90
N ARG A 82 20.33 1.42 -2.69
CA ARG A 82 21.74 1.33 -2.30
C ARG A 82 22.31 -0.04 -2.62
#